data_AF-A0A963GQ52-F1
#
_entry.id   AF-A0A963GQ52-F1
#
_cell.length_a   1.000
_cell.length_b   1.000
_cell.length_c   1.000
_cell.angle_alpha   90.00
_cell.angle_beta   90.00
_cell.angle_gamma   90.00
#
_symmetry.space_group_name_H-M   'P 1'
#
loop_
_entity.id
_entity.type
_entity.pdbx_description
1 polymer ?
#
loop_
_entity_poly.entity_id
_entity_poly.type
_entity_poly.pdbx_seq_one_letter_code
_entity_poly.pdbx_strand_id
1 'polypeptide(L)'
;MNRKALACLLLPSVALLTACAGNPALPPSNGASATRAPATAFEKRQIARAQGFAKAGSHFEAAQAWEVLTLYDPGNERYRDAWQDAGRMAAREASSQLDKARRARADGNEQQAVRRYLLALANDPSRSDAAEGLRELERTRNRRYFLGRSTRVTIGRPDDYLTEPPPKAKVVDPAPVTAGQVAEDQIETIADSGALEHAALLTRDGAFTEALALLTRYFTAHPDDEQAGRQLTETWEAFGDKSLRSGRLRAALRAYERARSYAKEGSDKLGAKIDALRKSLGDAS
;
A
#
# COMPACT_ATOMS: atom_id res chain seq x y z
N MET A 1 -5.25 32.99 53.00
CA MET A 1 -6.24 33.17 54.09
C MET A 1 -7.60 33.50 53.48
N ASN A 2 -8.61 32.67 53.76
CA ASN A 2 -10.06 32.96 53.83
C ASN A 2 -10.81 33.35 52.52
N ARG A 3 -12.05 32.93 52.23
CA ARG A 3 -13.11 32.08 52.84
C ARG A 3 -14.07 31.74 51.68
N LYS A 4 -14.38 30.47 51.42
CA LYS A 4 -15.64 29.75 51.77
C LYS A 4 -16.95 30.35 51.22
N ALA A 5 -17.64 29.48 50.46
CA ALA A 5 -19.06 29.08 50.57
C ALA A 5 -20.16 29.79 49.75
N LEU A 6 -20.72 29.03 48.80
CA LEU A 6 -22.16 28.75 48.55
C LEU A 6 -22.15 27.40 47.76
N ALA A 7 -22.62 26.22 48.19
CA ALA A 7 -23.88 25.80 48.84
C ALA A 7 -25.10 26.37 48.10
N CYS A 8 -26.15 25.67 47.70
CA CYS A 8 -26.62 24.30 47.76
C CYS A 8 -27.91 24.30 46.88
N LEU A 9 -28.32 23.18 46.28
CA LEU A 9 -29.70 22.66 46.20
C LEU A 9 -29.92 21.69 45.00
N LEU A 10 -30.14 20.42 45.37
CA LEU A 10 -31.18 19.48 44.91
C LEU A 10 -31.09 18.78 43.53
N LEU A 11 -30.55 17.54 43.55
CA LEU A 11 -31.19 16.22 43.29
C LEU A 11 -32.63 16.17 42.70
N PRO A 12 -33.15 15.01 42.26
CA PRO A 12 -32.67 14.00 41.30
C PRO A 12 -33.77 13.65 40.26
N SER A 13 -33.44 12.98 39.14
CA SER A 13 -34.48 12.33 38.31
C SER A 13 -34.03 10.93 37.94
N VAL A 14 -34.42 10.00 38.81
CA VAL A 14 -34.48 8.57 38.56
C VAL A 14 -35.74 8.32 37.73
N ALA A 15 -35.58 7.91 36.48
CA ALA A 15 -36.63 7.27 35.70
C ALA A 15 -36.24 5.79 35.52
N LEU A 16 -36.85 4.94 36.34
CA LEU A 16 -36.87 3.49 36.19
C LEU A 16 -37.76 3.15 34.99
N LEU A 17 -37.16 2.62 33.92
CA LEU A 17 -37.87 1.90 32.87
C LEU A 17 -37.65 0.40 33.07
N THR A 18 -38.38 -0.17 34.03
CA THR A 18 -38.61 -1.61 34.13
C THR A 18 -39.79 -1.99 33.23
N ALA A 19 -39.49 -2.23 31.95
CA ALA A 19 -40.43 -2.87 31.02
C ALA A 19 -40.23 -4.38 31.05
N CYS A 20 -41.26 -5.07 31.53
CA CYS A 20 -41.38 -6.52 31.56
C CYS A 20 -41.52 -7.05 30.13
N ALA A 21 -40.50 -7.74 29.61
CA ALA A 21 -40.66 -8.70 28.53
C ALA A 21 -40.55 -10.11 29.15
N GLY A 22 -41.68 -10.81 29.18
CA GLY A 22 -41.79 -12.17 29.68
C GLY A 22 -40.91 -13.12 28.85
N ASN A 23 -39.92 -13.70 29.50
CA ASN A 23 -39.12 -14.77 28.94
C ASN A 23 -39.99 -16.05 28.97
N PRO A 24 -40.26 -16.73 27.84
CA PRO A 24 -40.84 -18.06 27.89
C PRO A 24 -39.85 -18.98 28.61
N ALA A 25 -40.32 -19.61 29.69
CA ALA A 25 -39.57 -20.62 30.41
C ALA A 25 -39.18 -21.74 29.44
N LEU A 26 -37.91 -21.74 29.05
CA LEU A 26 -37.29 -22.87 28.39
C LEU A 26 -37.40 -24.08 29.34
N PRO A 27 -37.75 -25.27 28.84
CA PRO A 27 -37.74 -26.48 29.66
C PRO A 27 -36.34 -26.65 30.27
N PRO A 28 -36.22 -27.21 31.49
CA PRO A 28 -34.92 -27.51 32.05
C PRO A 28 -34.18 -28.40 31.05
N SER A 29 -33.13 -27.84 30.45
CA SER A 29 -32.18 -28.60 29.66
C SER A 29 -31.56 -29.60 30.62
N ASN A 30 -32.14 -30.81 30.65
CA ASN A 30 -31.60 -31.94 31.36
C ASN A 30 -30.11 -31.99 31.03
N GLY A 31 -29.29 -31.83 32.07
CA GLY A 31 -27.85 -32.01 32.05
C GLY A 31 -27.48 -33.46 31.79
N ALA A 32 -27.98 -34.01 30.68
CA ALA A 32 -27.32 -35.11 30.03
C ALA A 32 -26.01 -34.51 29.52
N SER A 33 -24.94 -34.78 30.27
CA SER A 33 -23.59 -34.86 29.73
C SER A 33 -23.68 -35.78 28.52
N ALA A 34 -24.02 -35.21 27.36
CA ALA A 34 -24.05 -35.89 26.09
C ALA A 34 -22.65 -36.50 25.97
N THR A 35 -22.59 -37.82 26.03
CA THR A 35 -21.35 -38.57 25.99
C THR A 35 -20.66 -38.14 24.70
N ARG A 36 -19.61 -37.33 24.84
CA ARG A 36 -19.01 -36.59 23.73
C ARG A 36 -18.60 -37.58 22.65
N ALA A 37 -19.17 -37.43 21.46
CA ALA A 37 -18.79 -38.24 20.31
C ALA A 37 -17.26 -38.11 20.08
N PRO A 38 -16.58 -39.20 19.69
CA PRO A 38 -15.13 -39.15 19.47
C PRO A 38 -14.78 -38.11 18.40
N ALA A 39 -13.65 -37.43 18.60
CA ALA A 39 -13.25 -36.32 17.73
C ALA A 39 -13.17 -36.76 16.26
N THR A 40 -13.83 -36.00 15.38
CA THR A 40 -13.87 -36.29 13.95
C THR A 40 -12.48 -36.13 13.30
N ALA A 41 -12.26 -36.73 12.13
CA ALA A 41 -11.00 -36.54 11.40
C ALA A 41 -10.73 -35.06 11.05
N PHE A 42 -11.80 -34.29 10.82
CA PHE A 42 -11.72 -32.84 10.62
C PHE A 42 -11.24 -32.13 11.88
N GLU A 43 -11.86 -32.40 13.03
CA GLU A 43 -11.51 -31.82 14.33
C GLU A 43 -10.04 -32.08 14.68
N LYS A 44 -9.56 -33.33 14.50
CA LYS A 44 -8.15 -33.67 14.72
C LYS A 44 -7.20 -32.87 13.83
N ARG A 45 -7.50 -32.73 12.54
CA ARG A 45 -6.68 -31.92 11.61
C ARG A 45 -6.67 -30.44 12.00
N GLN A 46 -7.82 -29.91 12.40
CA GLN A 46 -7.94 -28.51 12.75
C GLN A 46 -7.23 -28.18 14.08
N ILE A 47 -7.32 -29.08 15.08
CA ILE A 47 -6.52 -28.99 16.30
C ILE A 47 -5.02 -29.00 15.97
N ALA A 48 -4.59 -29.94 15.13
CA ALA A 48 -3.18 -30.02 14.73
C ALA A 48 -2.71 -28.75 14.02
N ARG A 49 -3.55 -28.17 13.15
CA ARG A 49 -3.29 -26.90 12.47
C ARG A 49 -3.17 -25.74 13.46
N ALA A 50 -4.13 -25.59 14.37
CA ALA A 50 -4.12 -24.53 15.37
C ALA A 50 -2.88 -24.62 16.29
N GLN A 51 -2.53 -25.83 16.71
CA GLN A 51 -1.31 -26.09 17.49
C GLN A 51 -0.03 -25.83 16.67
N GLY A 52 -0.04 -26.13 15.37
CA GLY A 52 1.06 -25.82 14.46
C GLY A 52 1.34 -24.32 14.39
N PHE A 53 0.30 -23.51 14.20
CA PHE A 53 0.42 -22.05 14.20
C PHE A 53 0.90 -21.50 15.55
N ALA A 54 0.35 -22.01 16.65
CA ALA A 54 0.77 -21.58 17.99
C ALA A 54 2.25 -21.88 18.25
N LYS A 55 2.77 -23.03 17.79
CA LYS A 55 4.20 -23.39 17.90
C LYS A 55 5.09 -22.53 17.00
N ALA A 56 4.59 -22.07 15.86
CA ALA A 56 5.30 -21.17 14.97
C ALA A 56 5.31 -19.70 15.46
N GLY A 57 4.59 -19.39 16.54
CA GLY A 57 4.42 -18.02 17.03
C GLY A 57 3.33 -17.22 16.29
N SER A 58 2.64 -17.84 15.33
CA SER A 58 1.53 -17.25 14.56
C SER A 58 0.23 -17.31 15.38
N HIS A 59 0.13 -16.47 16.41
CA HIS A 59 -0.96 -16.53 17.39
C HIS A 59 -2.33 -16.12 16.81
N PHE A 60 -2.36 -15.21 15.83
CA PHE A 60 -3.59 -14.79 15.18
C PHE A 60 -4.19 -15.91 14.31
N GLU A 61 -3.35 -16.57 13.51
CA GLU A 61 -3.73 -17.72 12.70
C GLU A 61 -4.15 -18.91 13.56
N ALA A 62 -3.50 -19.10 14.72
CA ALA A 62 -3.92 -20.07 15.71
C ALA A 62 -5.32 -19.74 16.26
N ALA A 63 -5.59 -18.47 16.59
CA ALA A 63 -6.89 -18.04 17.07
C ALA A 63 -7.99 -18.28 16.02
N GLN A 64 -7.77 -17.91 14.76
CA GLN A 64 -8.71 -18.21 13.67
C GLN A 64 -8.97 -19.71 13.52
N ALA A 65 -7.94 -20.54 13.67
CA ALA A 65 -8.11 -21.99 13.58
C ALA A 65 -8.96 -22.54 14.74
N TRP A 66 -8.82 -22.00 15.95
CA TRP A 66 -9.66 -22.35 17.11
C TRP A 66 -11.09 -21.83 16.98
N GLU A 67 -11.31 -20.66 16.38
CA GLU A 67 -12.64 -20.11 16.12
C GLU A 67 -13.49 -21.05 15.26
N VAL A 68 -12.89 -21.66 14.23
CA VAL A 68 -13.61 -22.67 13.43
C VAL A 68 -14.09 -23.84 14.29
N LEU A 69 -13.31 -24.24 15.30
CA LEU A 69 -13.69 -25.32 16.23
C LEU A 69 -14.77 -24.88 17.23
N THR A 70 -14.78 -23.62 17.67
CA THR A 70 -15.86 -23.10 18.53
C THR A 70 -17.17 -22.94 17.77
N LEU A 71 -17.12 -22.65 16.47
CA LEU A 71 -18.30 -22.64 15.60
C LEU A 71 -18.82 -24.06 15.31
N TYR A 72 -17.91 -25.03 15.18
CA TYR A 72 -18.26 -26.43 14.92
C TYR A 72 -18.87 -27.13 16.14
N ASP A 73 -18.29 -26.92 17.32
CA ASP A 73 -18.79 -27.45 18.60
C ASP A 73 -18.86 -26.34 19.66
N PRO A 74 -19.95 -25.55 19.68
CA PRO A 74 -20.09 -24.40 20.58
C PRO A 74 -20.14 -24.78 22.06
N GLY A 75 -20.47 -26.03 22.40
CA GLY A 75 -20.53 -26.51 23.79
C GLY A 75 -19.16 -26.78 24.41
N ASN A 76 -18.10 -26.74 23.60
CA ASN A 76 -16.77 -27.14 24.02
C ASN A 76 -15.99 -26.02 24.71
N GLU A 77 -15.91 -26.07 26.04
CA GLU A 77 -15.16 -25.09 26.82
C GLU A 77 -13.69 -25.01 26.42
N ARG A 78 -13.05 -26.16 26.14
CA ARG A 78 -11.63 -26.19 25.77
C ARG A 78 -11.33 -25.41 24.48
N TYR A 79 -12.23 -25.42 23.50
CA TYR A 79 -12.03 -24.66 22.26
C TYR A 79 -12.20 -23.17 22.49
N ARG A 80 -13.16 -22.78 23.34
CA ARG A 80 -13.34 -21.38 23.72
C ARG A 80 -12.14 -20.86 24.50
N ASP A 81 -11.63 -21.62 25.46
CA ASP A 81 -10.46 -21.25 26.24
C ASP A 81 -9.22 -21.11 25.35
N ALA A 82 -8.97 -22.08 24.47
CA ALA A 82 -7.84 -22.05 23.54
C ALA A 82 -7.94 -20.89 22.53
N TRP A 83 -9.14 -20.57 22.04
CA TRP A 83 -9.39 -19.42 21.17
C TRP A 83 -9.08 -18.11 21.91
N GLN A 84 -9.60 -17.95 23.12
CA GLN A 84 -9.34 -16.76 23.94
C GLN A 84 -7.87 -16.61 24.32
N ASP A 85 -7.19 -17.71 24.65
CA ASP A 85 -5.75 -17.72 24.94
C ASP A 85 -4.93 -17.27 23.72
N ALA A 86 -5.19 -17.86 22.55
CA ALA A 86 -4.52 -17.47 21.31
C ALA A 86 -4.78 -16.00 20.96
N GLY A 87 -6.02 -15.53 21.12
CA GLY A 87 -6.40 -14.13 20.94
C GLY A 87 -5.66 -13.18 21.89
N ARG A 88 -5.53 -13.54 23.17
CA ARG A 88 -4.73 -12.77 24.15
C ARG A 88 -3.26 -12.70 23.75
N MET A 89 -2.68 -13.78 23.24
CA MET A 89 -1.29 -13.78 22.78
C MET A 89 -1.10 -12.90 21.54
N ALA A 90 -1.99 -12.99 20.55
CA ALA A 90 -1.97 -12.14 19.37
C ALA A 90 -2.08 -10.64 19.74
N ALA A 91 -2.98 -10.29 20.66
CA ALA A 91 -3.14 -8.91 21.13
C ALA A 91 -1.91 -8.38 21.89
N ARG A 92 -1.21 -9.24 22.64
CA ARG A 92 0.08 -8.88 23.29
C ARG A 92 1.15 -8.62 22.25
N GLU A 93 1.26 -9.46 21.23
CA GLU A 93 2.22 -9.26 20.15
C GLU A 93 1.92 -7.99 19.36
N ALA A 94 0.66 -7.75 18.99
CA ALA A 94 0.24 -6.51 18.34
C ALA A 94 0.64 -5.27 19.16
N SER A 95 0.43 -5.30 20.47
CA SER A 95 0.86 -4.23 21.39
C SER A 95 2.38 -4.02 21.36
N SER A 96 3.16 -5.11 21.39
CA SER A 96 4.62 -5.04 21.31
C SER A 96 5.10 -4.44 19.99
N GLN A 97 4.47 -4.80 18.87
CA GLN A 97 4.81 -4.22 17.56
C GLN A 97 4.46 -2.74 17.50
N LEU A 98 3.37 -2.31 18.14
CA LEU A 98 3.00 -0.89 18.20
C LEU A 98 3.97 -0.05 19.00
N ASP A 99 4.43 -0.53 20.15
CA ASP A 99 5.43 0.19 20.92
C ASP A 99 6.73 0.35 20.12
N LYS A 100 7.14 -0.70 19.38
CA LYS A 100 8.28 -0.64 18.44
C LYS A 100 8.02 0.35 17.30
N ALA A 101 6.81 0.39 16.75
CA ALA A 101 6.43 1.34 15.70
C ALA A 101 6.52 2.79 16.18
N ARG A 102 6.02 3.07 17.39
CA ARG A 102 6.08 4.39 18.02
C ARG A 102 7.52 4.84 18.30
N ARG A 103 8.38 3.94 18.77
CA ARG A 103 9.82 4.20 18.95
C ARG A 103 10.51 4.50 17.62
N ALA A 104 10.36 3.60 16.63
CA ALA A 104 10.95 3.81 15.30
C ALA A 104 10.49 5.13 14.66
N ARG A 105 9.22 5.52 14.88
CA ARG A 105 8.70 6.82 14.45
C ARG A 105 9.34 7.99 15.19
N ALA A 106 9.51 7.90 16.50
CA ALA A 106 10.20 8.92 17.30
C ALA A 106 11.66 9.10 16.86
N ASP A 107 12.30 8.01 16.43
CA ASP A 107 13.67 8.01 15.91
C ASP A 107 13.78 8.51 14.45
N GLY A 108 12.66 8.87 13.80
CA GLY A 108 12.63 9.28 12.39
C GLY A 108 12.76 8.13 11.38
N ASN A 109 12.80 6.89 11.84
CA ASN A 109 12.88 5.68 11.00
C ASN A 109 11.51 5.28 10.45
N GLU A 110 10.98 6.08 9.52
CA GLU A 110 9.61 5.96 9.02
C GLU A 110 9.31 4.60 8.37
N GLN A 111 10.22 4.06 7.55
CA GLN A 111 10.03 2.75 6.90
C GLN A 111 9.89 1.63 7.93
N GLN A 112 10.70 1.68 9.00
CA GLN A 112 10.59 0.71 10.09
C GLN A 112 9.27 0.89 10.85
N ALA A 113 8.85 2.12 11.10
CA ALA A 113 7.56 2.40 11.73
C ALA A 113 6.40 1.82 10.91
N VAL A 114 6.36 2.03 9.60
CA VAL A 114 5.35 1.45 8.69
C VAL A 114 5.30 -0.06 8.82
N ARG A 115 6.46 -0.74 8.68
CA ARG A 115 6.52 -2.20 8.79
C ARG A 115 5.98 -2.70 10.14
N ARG A 116 6.31 -2.02 11.23
CA ARG A 116 5.86 -2.39 12.59
C ARG A 116 4.36 -2.17 12.79
N TYR A 117 3.79 -1.08 12.26
CA TYR A 117 2.34 -0.87 12.27
C TYR A 117 1.59 -1.95 11.49
N LEU A 118 2.09 -2.34 10.32
CA LEU A 118 1.49 -3.42 9.53
C LEU A 118 1.55 -4.77 10.25
N LEU A 119 2.68 -5.09 10.91
CA LEU A 119 2.78 -6.29 11.75
C LEU A 119 1.81 -6.29 12.93
N ALA A 120 1.54 -5.11 13.51
CA ALA A 120 0.51 -5.00 14.55
C ALA A 120 -0.88 -5.31 14.01
N LEU A 121 -1.24 -4.76 12.84
CA LEU A 121 -2.54 -5.00 12.18
C LEU A 121 -2.69 -6.45 11.70
N ALA A 122 -1.60 -7.10 11.29
CA ALA A 122 -1.62 -8.51 10.93
C ALA A 122 -1.99 -9.42 12.13
N ASN A 123 -1.56 -9.04 13.34
CA ASN A 123 -1.88 -9.78 14.57
C ASN A 123 -3.22 -9.39 15.18
N ASP A 124 -3.64 -8.13 15.01
CA ASP A 124 -4.92 -7.59 15.49
C ASP A 124 -5.47 -6.57 14.47
N PRO A 125 -6.35 -7.00 13.55
CA PRO A 125 -6.92 -6.12 12.54
C PRO A 125 -7.87 -5.07 13.10
N SER A 126 -8.38 -5.25 14.33
CA SER A 126 -9.36 -4.34 14.94
C SER A 126 -8.72 -3.07 15.52
N ARG A 127 -7.39 -3.01 15.50
CA ARG A 127 -6.64 -1.97 16.19
C ARG A 127 -6.57 -0.65 15.43
N SER A 128 -7.42 0.29 15.86
CA SER A 128 -7.52 1.61 15.25
C SER A 128 -6.25 2.45 15.39
N ASP A 129 -5.51 2.33 16.50
CA ASP A 129 -4.31 3.11 16.78
C ASP A 129 -3.17 2.81 15.79
N ALA A 130 -3.03 1.56 15.36
CA ALA A 130 -2.09 1.14 14.32
C ALA A 130 -2.44 1.75 12.96
N ALA A 131 -3.71 1.69 12.57
CA ALA A 131 -4.21 2.25 11.33
C ALA A 131 -4.08 3.79 11.30
N GLU A 132 -4.38 4.46 12.41
CA GLU A 132 -4.17 5.90 12.56
C GLU A 132 -2.69 6.28 12.44
N GLY A 133 -1.78 5.49 13.03
CA GLY A 133 -0.33 5.66 12.90
C GLY A 133 0.13 5.64 11.44
N LEU A 134 -0.38 4.72 10.63
CA LEU A 134 -0.09 4.65 9.19
C LEU A 134 -0.64 5.85 8.42
N ARG A 135 -1.88 6.26 8.69
CA ARG A 135 -2.48 7.44 8.04
C ARG A 135 -1.69 8.72 8.34
N GLU A 136 -1.16 8.86 9.55
CA GLU A 136 -0.34 10.01 9.94
C GLU A 136 1.02 10.00 9.23
N LEU A 137 1.68 8.84 9.13
CA LEU A 137 2.92 8.70 8.35
C LEU A 137 2.70 9.06 6.89
N GLU A 138 1.61 8.59 6.30
CA GLU A 138 1.26 8.90 4.92
C GLU A 138 0.94 10.39 4.72
N ARG A 139 0.19 11.01 5.63
CA ARG A 139 -0.03 12.47 5.61
C ARG A 139 1.28 13.26 5.73
N THR A 140 2.21 12.80 6.56
CA THR A 140 3.53 13.43 6.72
C THR A 140 4.39 13.27 5.46
N ARG A 141 4.34 12.10 4.83
CA ARG A 141 5.01 11.79 3.56
C ARG A 141 4.46 12.65 2.43
N ASN A 142 3.14 12.69 2.27
CA ASN A 142 2.47 13.55 1.31
C ASN A 142 2.78 15.02 1.58
N ARG A 143 2.74 15.48 2.83
CA ARG A 143 3.14 16.86 3.16
C ARG A 143 4.56 17.17 2.69
N ARG A 144 5.53 16.27 2.88
CA ARG A 144 6.91 16.47 2.39
C ARG A 144 7.00 16.44 0.87
N TYR A 145 6.28 15.54 0.19
CA TYR A 145 6.28 15.50 -1.27
C TYR A 145 5.58 16.70 -1.91
N PHE A 146 4.47 17.17 -1.36
CA PHE A 146 3.68 18.25 -1.93
C PHE A 146 4.14 19.65 -1.47
N LEU A 147 4.60 19.82 -0.23
CA LEU A 147 5.10 21.11 0.27
C LEU A 147 6.62 21.24 0.14
N GLY A 148 7.38 20.15 0.20
CA GLY A 148 8.83 20.19 -0.02
C GLY A 148 9.23 20.39 -1.48
N ARG A 149 8.26 20.24 -2.41
CA ARG A 149 8.38 20.67 -3.81
C ARG A 149 7.94 22.12 -4.01
N SER A 150 7.89 22.93 -2.95
CA SER A 150 7.73 24.37 -3.07
C SER A 150 8.92 24.96 -3.82
N THR A 151 8.68 25.20 -5.12
CA THR A 151 9.11 26.39 -5.83
C THR A 151 10.61 26.68 -5.81
N ARG A 152 11.41 25.80 -6.42
CA ARG A 152 12.34 26.30 -7.43
C ARG A 152 11.61 26.34 -8.78
N VAL A 153 10.46 27.02 -8.78
CA VAL A 153 9.94 27.67 -9.98
C VAL A 153 10.81 28.91 -10.11
N THR A 154 12.04 28.72 -10.59
CA THR A 154 12.51 29.66 -11.59
C THR A 154 11.41 29.66 -12.66
N ILE A 155 10.94 30.84 -13.03
CA ILE A 155 10.19 31.06 -14.25
C ILE A 155 11.15 30.66 -15.39
N GLY A 156 11.31 29.35 -15.58
CA GLY A 156 12.01 28.70 -16.66
C GLY A 156 10.95 28.43 -17.69
N ARG A 157 11.12 29.07 -18.84
CA ARG A 157 10.35 28.89 -20.05
C ARG A 157 10.10 27.38 -20.29
N PRO A 158 8.89 26.95 -20.70
CA PRO A 158 8.55 25.53 -20.93
C PRO A 158 9.40 24.78 -21.97
N ASP A 159 10.47 25.40 -22.48
CA ASP A 159 11.35 24.87 -23.51
C ASP A 159 12.60 24.17 -22.94
N ASP A 160 12.95 24.32 -21.65
CA ASP A 160 14.23 23.84 -21.12
C ASP A 160 14.33 22.33 -20.82
N TYR A 161 13.22 21.58 -20.83
CA TYR A 161 13.28 20.11 -20.71
C TYR A 161 13.50 19.39 -22.04
N LEU A 162 13.76 20.13 -23.13
CA LEU A 162 13.81 19.59 -24.48
C LEU A 162 15.15 19.78 -25.19
N THR A 163 16.15 20.41 -24.55
CA THR A 163 17.34 20.91 -25.26
C THR A 163 18.67 20.22 -24.93
N GLU A 164 18.77 19.34 -23.94
CA GLU A 164 20.05 18.66 -23.68
C GLU A 164 19.90 17.14 -23.46
N PRO A 165 20.77 16.31 -24.09
CA PRO A 165 20.97 14.95 -23.62
C PRO A 165 21.47 15.01 -22.17
N PRO A 166 21.07 14.08 -21.28
CA PRO A 166 21.49 14.15 -19.89
C PRO A 166 23.04 14.17 -19.84
N PRO A 167 23.66 15.10 -19.09
CA PRO A 167 25.08 14.99 -18.81
C PRO A 167 25.30 13.63 -18.13
N LYS A 168 26.32 12.89 -18.57
CA LYS A 168 26.75 11.64 -17.94
C LYS A 168 26.92 11.89 -16.45
N ALA A 169 25.91 11.53 -15.66
CA ALA A 169 25.92 11.71 -14.23
C ALA A 169 27.02 10.80 -13.70
N LYS A 170 28.03 11.39 -13.06
CA LYS A 170 28.95 10.64 -12.22
C LYS A 170 28.09 9.91 -11.18
N VAL A 171 28.09 8.59 -11.29
CA VAL A 171 27.56 7.67 -10.30
C VAL A 171 28.20 8.04 -8.97
N VAL A 172 27.38 8.54 -8.05
CA VAL A 172 27.74 8.59 -6.64
C VAL A 172 27.18 7.29 -6.07
N ASP A 173 28.07 6.35 -5.79
CA ASP A 173 27.74 5.05 -5.23
C ASP A 173 27.02 5.21 -3.88
N PRO A 174 25.82 4.64 -3.67
CA PRO A 174 25.32 4.41 -2.33
C PRO A 174 26.05 3.20 -1.70
N ALA A 175 26.59 3.41 -0.50
CA ALA A 175 27.30 2.41 0.29
C ALA A 175 26.49 1.11 0.53
N PRO A 176 27.15 -0.05 0.66
CA PRO A 176 26.50 -1.35 0.62
C PRO A 176 25.78 -1.68 1.94
N VAL A 177 24.53 -2.12 1.83
CA VAL A 177 23.81 -2.81 2.91
C VAL A 177 24.04 -4.32 2.76
N THR A 178 24.82 -4.88 3.66
CA THR A 178 25.02 -6.32 3.82
C THR A 178 23.79 -6.96 4.46
N ALA A 179 23.16 -7.94 3.80
CA ALA A 179 22.94 -9.29 4.32
C ALA A 179 21.93 -10.10 3.49
N GLY A 180 22.35 -11.29 3.06
CA GLY A 180 21.46 -12.44 2.92
C GLY A 180 21.14 -12.82 1.47
N GLN A 181 21.92 -13.77 0.95
CA GLN A 181 21.81 -14.42 -0.36
C GLN A 181 20.37 -14.84 -0.72
N VAL A 182 19.74 -14.02 -1.55
CA VAL A 182 18.71 -14.39 -2.51
C VAL A 182 19.21 -13.85 -3.84
N ALA A 183 19.21 -14.69 -4.87
CA ALA A 183 19.86 -14.46 -6.16
C ALA A 183 19.65 -13.03 -6.67
N GLU A 184 20.74 -12.26 -6.78
CA GLU A 184 20.76 -10.83 -7.16
C GLU A 184 19.99 -10.54 -8.46
N ASP A 185 19.99 -11.47 -9.42
CA ASP A 185 19.24 -11.37 -10.69
C ASP A 185 17.70 -11.27 -10.51
N GLN A 186 17.15 -11.80 -9.42
CA GLN A 186 15.68 -11.90 -9.23
C GLN A 186 15.10 -10.71 -8.48
N ILE A 187 15.91 -9.93 -7.76
CA ILE A 187 15.44 -8.76 -7.00
C ILE A 187 15.44 -7.51 -7.88
N GLU A 188 16.42 -7.40 -8.79
CA GLU A 188 16.47 -6.33 -9.79
C GLU A 188 15.28 -6.44 -10.76
N THR A 189 15.04 -7.64 -11.31
CA THR A 189 13.89 -7.91 -12.20
C THR A 189 12.50 -7.65 -11.59
N ILE A 190 12.31 -7.84 -10.28
CA ILE A 190 11.02 -7.52 -9.61
C ILE A 190 10.87 -6.01 -9.38
N ALA A 191 11.95 -5.31 -9.03
CA ALA A 191 11.95 -3.85 -8.91
C ALA A 191 11.75 -3.17 -10.29
N ASP A 192 12.31 -3.78 -11.32
CA ASP A 192 12.27 -3.38 -12.72
C ASP A 192 10.91 -3.65 -13.36
N SER A 193 10.34 -4.84 -13.16
CA SER A 193 8.96 -5.14 -13.59
C SER A 193 7.95 -4.19 -12.93
N GLY A 194 8.15 -3.87 -11.65
CA GLY A 194 7.30 -2.89 -10.94
C GLY A 194 7.44 -1.46 -11.48
N ALA A 195 8.62 -1.11 -12.00
CA ALA A 195 8.87 0.19 -12.62
C ALA A 195 8.04 0.37 -13.91
N LEU A 196 8.04 -0.64 -14.78
CA LEU A 196 7.24 -0.65 -16.01
C LEU A 196 5.73 -0.59 -15.73
N GLU A 197 5.23 -1.37 -14.78
CA GLU A 197 3.82 -1.32 -14.36
C GLU A 197 3.43 0.04 -13.78
N HIS A 198 4.27 0.62 -12.94
CA HIS A 198 4.03 1.94 -12.37
C HIS A 198 3.99 3.03 -13.46
N ALA A 199 4.89 2.98 -14.44
CA ALA A 199 4.84 3.90 -15.57
C ALA A 199 3.57 3.74 -16.42
N ALA A 200 3.08 2.51 -16.60
CA ALA A 200 1.82 2.26 -17.29
C ALA A 200 0.63 2.89 -16.56
N LEU A 201 0.59 2.78 -15.21
CA LEU A 201 -0.42 3.45 -14.39
C LEU A 201 -0.36 4.98 -14.51
N LEU A 202 0.84 5.56 -14.40
CA LEU A 202 1.05 7.00 -14.54
C LEU A 202 0.62 7.51 -15.94
N THR A 203 0.89 6.73 -16.98
CA THR A 203 0.46 7.04 -18.35
C THR A 203 -1.06 7.07 -18.46
N ARG A 204 -1.75 6.10 -17.86
CA ARG A 204 -3.21 6.03 -17.83
C ARG A 204 -3.84 7.20 -17.07
N ASP A 205 -3.22 7.62 -15.98
CA ASP A 205 -3.66 8.76 -15.17
C ASP A 205 -3.29 10.12 -15.81
N GLY A 206 -2.57 10.09 -16.93
CA GLY A 206 -2.19 11.27 -17.71
C GLY A 206 -1.00 12.04 -17.13
N ALA A 207 -0.27 11.43 -16.20
CA ALA A 207 0.97 11.90 -15.58
C ALA A 207 2.20 11.59 -16.47
N PHE A 208 2.14 12.01 -17.73
CA PHE A 208 3.11 11.64 -18.77
C PHE A 208 4.56 12.00 -18.42
N THR A 209 4.81 13.14 -17.76
CA THR A 209 6.16 13.56 -17.40
C THR A 209 6.85 12.59 -16.45
N GLU A 210 6.09 12.03 -15.52
CA GLU A 210 6.60 11.11 -14.50
C GLU A 210 6.77 9.70 -15.09
N ALA A 211 5.80 9.26 -15.90
CA ALA A 211 5.90 8.03 -16.67
C ALA A 211 7.12 8.02 -17.60
N LEU A 212 7.35 9.10 -18.37
CA LEU A 212 8.47 9.21 -19.29
C LEU A 212 9.82 9.25 -18.58
N ALA A 213 9.92 9.94 -17.44
CA ALA A 213 11.16 9.97 -16.66
C ALA A 213 11.53 8.57 -16.15
N LEU A 214 10.54 7.81 -15.70
CA LEU A 214 10.71 6.46 -15.19
C LEU A 214 11.10 5.49 -16.32
N LEU A 215 10.34 5.48 -17.43
CA LEU A 215 10.62 4.63 -18.59
C LEU A 215 11.96 4.96 -19.25
N THR A 216 12.34 6.23 -19.34
CA THR A 216 13.64 6.62 -19.91
C THR A 216 14.78 6.10 -19.05
N ARG A 217 14.69 6.25 -17.71
CA ARG A 217 15.70 5.73 -16.79
C ARG A 217 15.83 4.20 -16.93
N TYR A 218 14.70 3.50 -16.95
CA TYR A 218 14.65 2.06 -17.12
C TYR A 218 15.28 1.63 -18.44
N PHE A 219 14.83 2.21 -19.56
CA PHE A 219 15.32 1.86 -20.89
C PHE A 219 16.82 2.17 -21.07
N THR A 220 17.34 3.16 -20.35
CA THR A 220 18.78 3.45 -20.35
C THR A 220 19.59 2.35 -19.64
N ALA A 221 19.02 1.73 -18.60
CA ALA A 221 19.63 0.60 -17.90
C ALA A 221 19.46 -0.72 -18.69
N HIS A 222 18.33 -0.89 -19.38
CA HIS A 222 17.97 -2.09 -20.14
C HIS A 222 17.61 -1.74 -21.61
N PRO A 223 18.58 -1.35 -22.44
CA PRO A 223 18.32 -0.89 -23.80
C PRO A 223 17.77 -1.97 -24.74
N ASP A 224 18.00 -3.24 -24.41
CA ASP A 224 17.53 -4.38 -25.21
C ASP A 224 16.10 -4.83 -24.84
N ASP A 225 15.50 -4.28 -23.78
CA ASP A 225 14.15 -4.62 -23.35
C ASP A 225 13.10 -4.05 -24.33
N GLU A 226 12.50 -4.96 -25.11
CA GLU A 226 11.47 -4.62 -26.10
C GLU A 226 10.16 -4.14 -25.48
N GLN A 227 9.80 -4.59 -24.28
CA GLN A 227 8.59 -4.13 -23.60
C GLN A 227 8.78 -2.68 -23.16
N ALA A 228 9.94 -2.35 -22.59
CA ALA A 228 10.26 -0.99 -22.17
C ALA A 228 10.32 -0.02 -23.36
N GLY A 229 10.94 -0.43 -24.48
CA GLY A 229 10.97 0.38 -25.70
C GLY A 229 9.58 0.64 -26.29
N ARG A 230 8.70 -0.37 -26.28
CA ARG A 230 7.29 -0.20 -26.69
C ARG A 230 6.53 0.76 -25.77
N GLN A 231 6.58 0.54 -24.46
CA GLN A 231 5.90 1.41 -23.50
C GLN A 231 6.40 2.86 -23.57
N LEU A 232 7.71 3.07 -23.75
CA LEU A 232 8.28 4.40 -23.94
C LEU A 232 7.75 5.08 -25.21
N THR A 233 7.67 4.33 -26.32
CA THR A 233 7.09 4.81 -27.59
C THR A 233 5.62 5.19 -27.41
N GLU A 234 4.80 4.28 -26.85
CA GLU A 234 3.37 4.50 -26.60
C GLU A 234 3.10 5.70 -25.69
N THR A 235 3.91 5.87 -24.65
CA THR A 235 3.80 7.00 -23.71
C THR A 235 4.08 8.33 -24.40
N TRP A 236 5.11 8.39 -25.26
CA TRP A 236 5.41 9.57 -26.08
C TRP A 236 4.29 9.87 -27.08
N GLU A 237 3.71 8.84 -27.72
CA GLU A 237 2.57 9.01 -28.61
C GLU A 237 1.35 9.57 -27.87
N ALA A 238 1.00 9.00 -26.72
CA ALA A 238 -0.13 9.44 -25.91
C ALA A 238 0.05 10.88 -25.40
N PHE A 239 1.28 11.26 -25.04
CA PHE A 239 1.62 12.64 -24.70
C PHE A 239 1.49 13.58 -25.91
N GLY A 240 1.92 13.13 -27.10
CA GLY A 240 1.74 13.84 -28.36
C GLY A 240 0.28 14.08 -28.70
N ASP A 241 -0.55 13.03 -28.62
CA ASP A 241 -1.98 13.08 -28.86
C ASP A 241 -2.69 14.03 -27.87
N LYS A 242 -2.33 14.00 -26.58
CA LYS A 242 -2.84 14.96 -25.59
C LYS A 242 -2.41 16.39 -25.93
N SER A 243 -1.17 16.59 -26.32
CA SER A 243 -0.65 17.91 -26.69
C SER A 243 -1.33 18.45 -27.94
N LEU A 244 -1.61 17.61 -28.92
CA LEU A 244 -2.36 17.93 -30.13
C LEU A 244 -3.78 18.38 -29.80
N ARG A 245 -4.50 17.60 -28.97
CA ARG A 245 -5.85 17.97 -28.49
C ARG A 245 -5.88 19.29 -27.73
N SER A 246 -4.79 19.64 -27.04
CA SER A 246 -4.64 20.93 -26.36
C SER A 246 -4.14 22.07 -27.26
N GLY A 247 -4.04 21.87 -28.59
CA GLY A 247 -3.56 22.88 -29.54
C GLY A 247 -2.06 23.17 -29.46
N ARG A 248 -1.29 22.39 -28.68
CA ARG A 248 0.16 22.56 -28.52
C ARG A 248 0.91 21.83 -29.63
N LEU A 249 0.77 22.31 -30.86
CA LEU A 249 1.28 21.66 -32.08
C LEU A 249 2.79 21.38 -32.03
N ARG A 250 3.61 22.32 -31.56
CA ARG A 250 5.07 22.12 -31.40
C ARG A 250 5.42 21.06 -30.37
N ALA A 251 4.68 20.99 -29.27
CA ALA A 251 4.89 19.96 -28.25
C ALA A 251 4.48 18.58 -28.77
N ALA A 252 3.38 18.51 -29.54
CA ALA A 252 2.93 17.29 -30.20
C ALA A 252 3.96 16.78 -31.22
N LEU A 253 4.50 17.67 -32.07
CA LEU A 253 5.52 17.33 -33.06
C LEU A 253 6.74 16.70 -32.39
N ARG A 254 7.30 17.35 -31.37
CA ARG A 254 8.47 16.84 -30.63
C ARG A 254 8.19 15.50 -29.95
N ALA A 255 6.99 15.32 -29.41
CA ALA A 255 6.60 14.06 -28.78
C ALA A 255 6.57 12.91 -29.80
N TYR A 256 6.01 13.13 -30.99
CA TYR A 256 6.00 12.11 -32.05
C TYR A 256 7.40 11.84 -32.62
N GLU A 257 8.25 12.86 -32.75
CA GLU A 257 9.66 12.67 -33.15
C GLU A 257 10.42 11.81 -32.14
N ARG A 258 10.19 12.04 -30.84
CA ARG A 258 10.74 11.19 -29.76
C ARG A 258 10.20 9.77 -29.83
N ALA A 259 8.90 9.58 -29.97
CA ALA A 259 8.30 8.26 -30.13
C ALA A 259 8.95 7.50 -31.30
N ARG A 260 9.13 8.15 -32.45
CA ARG A 260 9.77 7.56 -33.63
C ARG A 260 11.22 7.14 -33.38
N SER A 261 11.96 7.85 -32.52
CA SER A 261 13.35 7.49 -32.22
C SER A 261 13.50 6.21 -31.40
N TYR A 262 12.44 5.78 -30.70
CA TYR A 262 12.42 4.55 -29.90
C TYR A 262 11.69 3.38 -30.57
N ALA A 263 10.96 3.65 -31.67
CA ALA A 263 10.26 2.63 -32.43
C ALA A 263 11.27 1.76 -33.20
N LYS A 264 11.30 0.45 -32.91
CA LYS A 264 12.14 -0.54 -33.62
C LYS A 264 11.66 -0.82 -35.06
N GLU A 265 10.42 -0.48 -35.41
CA GLU A 265 9.87 -0.66 -36.77
C GLU A 265 9.21 0.62 -37.30
N GLY A 266 9.27 0.77 -38.63
CA GLY A 266 8.74 1.91 -39.39
C GLY A 266 7.29 2.21 -39.08
N SER A 267 7.06 3.02 -38.06
CA SER A 267 5.74 3.57 -37.76
C SER A 267 5.41 4.63 -38.81
N ASP A 268 4.98 4.16 -39.99
CA ASP A 268 4.48 5.00 -41.08
C ASP A 268 3.37 5.93 -40.57
N LYS A 269 2.63 5.48 -39.55
CA LYS A 269 1.64 6.28 -38.82
C LYS A 269 2.25 7.48 -38.09
N LEU A 270 3.39 7.32 -37.41
CA LEU A 270 4.09 8.45 -36.77
C LEU A 270 4.69 9.39 -37.81
N GLY A 271 5.23 8.85 -38.91
CA GLY A 271 5.73 9.65 -40.03
C GLY A 271 4.66 10.60 -40.56
N ALA A 272 3.48 10.06 -40.89
CA ALA A 272 2.35 10.86 -41.37
C ALA A 272 1.90 11.93 -40.36
N LYS A 273 1.87 11.62 -39.06
CA LYS A 273 1.55 12.60 -38.00
C LYS A 273 2.57 13.74 -37.93
N ILE A 274 3.86 13.41 -38.03
CA ILE A 274 4.98 14.37 -38.02
C ILE A 274 4.90 15.30 -39.24
N ASP A 275 4.72 14.74 -40.44
CA ASP A 275 4.69 15.51 -41.68
C ASP A 275 3.47 16.43 -41.75
N ALA A 276 2.30 15.94 -41.32
CA ALA A 276 1.10 16.77 -41.19
C ALA A 276 1.30 17.95 -40.23
N LEU A 277 2.00 17.71 -39.11
CA LEU A 277 2.29 18.77 -38.13
C LEU A 277 3.30 19.78 -38.65
N ARG A 278 4.38 19.35 -39.31
CA ARG A 278 5.35 20.25 -39.95
C ARG A 278 4.67 21.15 -40.99
N LYS A 279 3.79 20.58 -41.82
CA LYS A 279 2.97 21.34 -42.77
C LYS A 279 2.07 22.36 -42.06
N SER A 280 1.44 21.98 -40.96
CA SER A 280 0.57 22.89 -40.17
C SER A 280 1.33 24.02 -39.46
N LEU A 281 2.61 23.80 -39.15
CA LEU A 281 3.48 24.78 -38.50
C LEU A 281 4.18 25.71 -39.50
N GLY A 282 4.11 25.42 -40.80
CA GLY A 282 4.76 26.19 -41.85
C GLY A 282 6.25 25.86 -42.05
N ASP A 283 6.75 24.78 -41.43
CA ASP A 283 8.17 24.40 -41.42
C ASP A 283 8.56 23.58 -42.67
N ALA A 284 7.98 23.89 -43.84
CA ALA A 284 8.30 23.20 -45.08
C ALA A 284 9.56 23.80 -45.74
N SER A 285 10.69 23.13 -45.56
CA SER A 285 11.85 23.19 -46.47
C SER A 285 12.60 21.86 -46.43
#